data_AF-A0A919QJX2-F1
#
_entry.id   AF-A0A919QJX2-F1
#
_cell.length_a   1.000
_cell.length_b   1.000
_cell.length_c   1.000
_cell.angle_alpha   90.00
_cell.angle_beta   90.00
_cell.angle_gamma   90.00
#
_symmetry.space_group_name_H-M   'P 1'
#
loop_
_entity.id
_entity.type
_entity.pdbx_description
1 polymer ?
#
loop_
_entity_poly.entity_id
_entity_poly.type
_entity_poly.pdbx_seq_one_letter_code
_entity_poly.pdbx_strand_id
1 'polypeptide(L)'
;MSLAIFSALLTLLSPQVRASKWQVFRAMPAAVSIPLEGVAAGGAELWVVRAGATALHWDGRSWGEDGEPYLVAGRGRDVWRFADGPAGVVAGRRTGRAWVDQELGVPDTHVTAAVVTGPADVWASGLQWTEAGMRDIAWRWNGKVWRRVTTPHPVTAYAATGPADVWAVSSIDRVTRFQHWDGSAWTVTTLPEAEIKDVVALSPAEAYAVGSVLAGSRPEGAVFRWNGKGWSRLARRVAGVAYTRVAADGAGGVWMVEGPSFVNLRKGRWTRHPVPVAQGEVKGIVAGAGRMWAVAESSAGQYVLTYQDGP
;
A
#
# COMPACT_ATOMS: atom_id res chain seq x y z
N MET A 1 31.91 25.33 1.74
CA MET A 1 31.87 24.63 0.43
C MET A 1 30.85 23.49 0.54
N SER A 2 29.73 23.44 -0.17
CA SER A 2 29.09 24.35 -1.11
C SER A 2 27.58 24.09 -1.04
N LEU A 3 26.79 25.12 -0.69
CA LEU A 3 25.32 25.09 -0.69
C LEU A 3 24.73 25.20 -2.12
N ALA A 4 25.54 25.03 -3.17
CA ALA A 4 25.22 25.44 -4.52
C ALA A 4 24.90 24.32 -5.52
N ILE A 5 24.84 23.03 -5.11
CA ILE A 5 24.57 21.93 -6.07
C ILE A 5 23.07 21.57 -6.17
N PHE A 6 22.24 21.94 -5.18
CA PHE A 6 20.86 21.46 -5.13
C PHE A 6 19.83 22.26 -5.94
N SER A 7 20.20 23.39 -6.55
CA SER A 7 19.27 24.24 -7.29
C SER A 7 19.21 23.96 -8.81
N ALA A 8 19.95 22.97 -9.32
CA ALA A 8 20.09 22.74 -10.76
C ALA A 8 19.34 21.51 -11.32
N LEU A 9 18.66 20.71 -10.49
CA LEU A 9 17.90 19.54 -10.99
C LEU A 9 16.43 19.81 -11.33
N LEU A 10 15.93 21.04 -11.13
CA LEU A 10 14.54 21.39 -11.46
C LEU A 10 14.34 21.86 -12.92
N THR A 11 15.40 22.06 -13.70
CA THR A 11 15.33 22.88 -14.94
C THR A 11 15.22 22.14 -16.27
N LEU A 12 14.98 20.82 -16.29
CA LEU A 12 14.66 20.09 -17.53
C LEU A 12 13.53 19.07 -17.35
N LEU A 13 12.44 19.47 -16.69
CA LEU A 13 11.20 18.72 -16.78
C LEU A 13 10.66 18.81 -18.21
N SER A 14 10.46 17.65 -18.84
CA SER A 14 9.85 17.56 -20.18
C SER A 14 8.47 18.24 -20.17
N PRO A 15 7.96 18.71 -21.32
CA PRO A 15 6.65 19.36 -21.38
C PRO A 15 5.51 18.51 -20.78
N GLN A 16 5.61 17.18 -20.88
CA GLN A 16 4.65 16.26 -20.27
C GLN A 16 4.70 16.24 -18.73
N VAL A 17 5.87 16.48 -18.13
CA VAL A 17 6.00 16.58 -16.67
C VAL A 17 5.46 17.92 -16.16
N ARG A 18 5.59 19.00 -16.93
CA ARG A 18 5.06 20.33 -16.57
C ARG A 18 3.53 20.41 -16.59
N ALA A 19 2.86 19.58 -17.39
CA ALA A 19 1.40 19.48 -17.46
C ALA A 19 0.81 18.44 -16.50
N SER A 20 1.64 17.69 -15.77
CA SER A 20 1.15 16.67 -14.86
C SER A 20 0.55 17.30 -13.60
N LYS A 21 -0.67 16.88 -13.24
CA LYS A 21 -1.28 17.19 -11.95
C LYS A 21 -0.60 16.47 -10.78
N TRP A 22 0.16 15.41 -11.08
CA TRP A 22 1.09 14.81 -10.13
C TRP A 22 2.38 15.62 -10.12
N GLN A 23 2.79 16.04 -8.94
CA GLN A 23 3.97 16.87 -8.73
C GLN A 23 4.86 16.27 -7.64
N VAL A 24 6.15 16.51 -7.74
CA VAL A 24 7.07 16.24 -6.62
C VAL A 24 6.70 17.22 -5.50
N PHE A 25 6.23 16.69 -4.37
CA PHE A 25 5.77 17.53 -3.24
C PHE A 25 6.97 18.23 -2.59
N ARG A 26 7.96 17.44 -2.16
CA ARG A 26 9.24 17.88 -1.58
C ARG A 26 10.27 16.77 -1.76
N ALA A 27 11.55 17.15 -1.86
CA ALA A 27 12.64 16.19 -1.78
C ALA A 27 12.73 15.65 -0.34
N MET A 28 12.78 14.33 -0.22
CA MET A 28 13.06 13.63 1.02
C MET A 28 14.57 13.60 1.29
N PRO A 29 15.02 13.48 2.55
CA PRO A 29 16.42 13.21 2.85
C PRO A 29 16.94 12.03 2.02
N ALA A 30 17.97 12.28 1.21
CA ALA A 30 18.45 11.32 0.24
C ALA A 30 19.07 10.10 0.94
N ALA A 31 18.57 8.91 0.62
CA ALA A 31 19.20 7.64 0.92
C ALA A 31 19.19 6.78 -0.35
N VAL A 32 19.98 7.21 -1.34
CA VAL A 32 19.93 6.69 -2.73
C VAL A 32 20.18 5.17 -2.81
N SER A 33 20.81 4.58 -1.80
CA SER A 33 21.13 3.14 -1.75
C SER A 33 20.12 2.29 -0.98
N ILE A 34 19.07 2.86 -0.39
CA ILE A 34 18.14 2.12 0.48
C ILE A 34 16.76 2.09 -0.16
N PRO A 35 16.29 0.96 -0.73
CA PRO A 35 15.02 0.87 -1.44
C PRO A 35 13.82 1.38 -0.63
N LEU A 36 12.87 2.02 -1.33
CA LEU A 36 11.55 2.32 -0.78
C LEU A 36 10.66 1.08 -0.77
N GLU A 37 10.03 0.79 0.37
CA GLU A 37 9.13 -0.37 0.52
C GLU A 37 7.66 0.03 0.60
N GLY A 38 7.35 1.20 1.15
CA GLY A 38 5.95 1.57 1.35
C GLY A 38 5.71 3.01 1.75
N VAL A 39 4.44 3.40 1.69
CA VAL A 39 3.92 4.67 2.19
C VAL A 39 2.62 4.44 2.92
N ALA A 40 2.43 5.12 4.03
CA ALA A 40 1.18 5.14 4.78
C ALA A 40 0.79 6.57 5.13
N ALA A 41 -0.51 6.80 5.30
CA ALA A 41 -1.04 8.09 5.70
C ALA A 41 -1.92 7.96 6.96
N GLY A 42 -1.84 8.98 7.81
CA GLY A 42 -2.63 9.12 9.02
C GLY A 42 -3.00 10.58 9.24
N GLY A 43 -4.25 10.95 9.00
CA GLY A 43 -4.67 12.35 9.04
C GLY A 43 -3.89 13.17 7.99
N ALA A 44 -3.04 14.08 8.45
CA ALA A 44 -2.13 14.90 7.63
C ALA A 44 -0.67 14.43 7.64
N GLU A 45 -0.40 13.34 8.36
CA GLU A 45 0.92 12.74 8.50
C GLU A 45 1.15 11.69 7.40
N LEU A 46 2.42 11.52 7.02
CA LEU A 46 2.87 10.47 6.10
C LEU A 46 4.06 9.73 6.69
N TRP A 47 4.08 8.42 6.47
CA TRP A 47 5.25 7.57 6.75
C TRP A 47 5.76 6.99 5.45
N VAL A 48 7.07 7.02 5.26
CA VAL A 48 7.79 6.39 4.14
C VAL A 48 8.72 5.34 4.71
N VAL A 49 8.47 4.09 4.35
CA VAL A 49 9.23 2.94 4.83
C VAL A 49 10.35 2.61 3.84
N ARG A 50 11.53 2.29 4.39
CA ARG A 50 12.73 1.93 3.64
C ARG A 50 13.24 0.57 4.11
N ALA A 51 13.79 -0.20 3.19
CA ALA A 51 14.28 -1.55 3.48
C ALA A 51 15.43 -1.51 4.50
N GLY A 52 15.20 -2.06 5.70
CA GLY A 52 16.23 -2.19 6.75
C GLY A 52 16.81 -0.86 7.24
N ALA A 53 16.02 0.22 7.23
CA ALA A 53 16.48 1.55 7.63
C ALA A 53 15.39 2.38 8.29
N THR A 54 15.80 3.51 8.86
CA THR A 54 14.90 4.44 9.51
C THR A 54 13.83 4.96 8.55
N ALA A 55 12.57 4.76 8.92
CA ALA A 55 11.42 5.32 8.24
C ALA A 55 11.41 6.84 8.38
N LEU A 56 10.93 7.52 7.33
CA LEU A 56 10.71 8.95 7.37
C LEU A 56 9.27 9.25 7.76
N HIS A 57 9.09 10.28 8.57
CA HIS A 57 7.79 10.78 8.98
C HIS A 57 7.65 12.26 8.62
N TRP A 58 6.58 12.59 7.90
CA TRP A 58 6.16 13.95 7.64
C TRP A 58 5.05 14.32 8.61
N ASP A 59 5.31 15.28 9.50
CA ASP A 59 4.36 15.71 10.55
C ASP A 59 3.32 16.75 10.09
N GLY A 60 3.27 17.03 8.78
CA GLY A 60 2.51 18.13 8.19
C GLY A 60 3.34 19.38 7.89
N ARG A 61 4.56 19.50 8.45
CA ARG A 61 5.44 20.67 8.34
C ARG A 61 6.87 20.34 7.95
N SER A 62 7.42 19.28 8.51
CA SER A 62 8.81 18.86 8.30
C SER A 62 8.95 17.35 8.28
N TRP A 63 10.01 16.88 7.59
CA TRP A 63 10.45 15.50 7.66
C TRP A 63 11.28 15.27 8.91
N GLY A 64 11.02 14.15 9.58
CA GLY A 64 11.84 13.60 10.65
C GLY A 64 12.00 12.09 10.48
N GLU A 65 12.78 11.49 11.36
CA GLU A 65 12.98 10.05 11.46
C GLU A 65 12.00 9.44 12.48
N ASP A 66 11.54 8.21 12.24
CA ASP A 66 10.54 7.55 13.09
C ASP A 66 10.82 6.05 13.29
N GLY A 67 12.06 5.75 13.71
CA GLY A 67 12.54 4.39 13.97
C GLY A 67 12.61 3.52 12.72
N GLU A 68 12.75 2.21 12.89
CA GLU A 68 12.94 1.23 11.80
C GLU A 68 11.74 0.28 11.62
N PRO A 69 10.49 0.77 11.44
CA PRO A 69 9.42 -0.12 11.05
C PRO A 69 9.61 -0.58 9.61
N TYR A 70 9.34 -1.87 9.35
CA TYR A 70 9.30 -2.42 8.00
C TYR A 70 7.89 -2.37 7.38
N LEU A 71 6.87 -2.06 8.18
CA LEU A 71 5.51 -1.86 7.70
C LEU A 71 4.79 -0.79 8.53
N VAL A 72 4.07 0.09 7.84
CA VAL A 72 3.14 1.04 8.48
C VAL A 72 1.79 0.95 7.76
N ALA A 73 0.71 0.90 8.54
CA ALA A 73 -0.65 0.89 8.03
C ALA A 73 -1.46 1.98 8.77
N GLY A 74 -2.30 2.70 8.03
CA GLY A 74 -3.06 3.81 8.59
C GLY A 74 -4.46 3.93 8.01
N ARG A 75 -5.40 4.37 8.86
CA ARG A 75 -6.75 4.76 8.45
C ARG A 75 -7.23 5.91 9.33
N GLY A 76 -7.55 7.06 8.71
CA GLY A 76 -7.93 8.23 9.48
C GLY A 76 -6.80 8.63 10.42
N ARG A 77 -7.04 8.69 11.74
CA ARG A 77 -6.00 9.01 12.75
C ARG A 77 -5.38 7.76 13.38
N ASP A 78 -5.88 6.58 13.07
CA ASP A 78 -5.36 5.33 13.62
C ASP A 78 -4.24 4.83 12.72
N VAL A 79 -3.01 4.87 13.24
CA VAL A 79 -1.81 4.42 12.54
C VAL A 79 -1.11 3.39 13.39
N TRP A 80 -0.68 2.31 12.72
CA TRP A 80 0.05 1.21 13.30
C TRP A 80 1.34 0.98 12.53
N ARG A 81 2.40 0.66 13.25
CA ARG A 81 3.67 0.20 12.68
C ARG A 81 3.97 -1.22 13.13
N PHE A 82 4.74 -1.95 12.33
CA PHE A 82 5.31 -3.24 12.68
C PHE A 82 6.82 -3.16 12.50
N ALA A 83 7.54 -3.64 13.52
CA ALA A 83 8.99 -3.58 13.60
C ALA A 83 9.51 -4.82 14.36
N ASP A 84 10.79 -5.09 14.21
CA ASP A 84 11.46 -6.08 15.04
C ASP A 84 11.69 -5.51 16.44
N GLY A 85 11.38 -6.32 17.45
CA GLY A 85 11.55 -6.04 18.86
C GLY A 85 12.40 -7.11 19.55
N PRO A 86 12.77 -6.90 20.82
CA PRO A 86 13.67 -7.80 21.54
C PRO A 86 13.11 -9.20 21.77
N ALA A 87 11.78 -9.37 21.72
CA ALA A 87 11.10 -10.66 21.93
C ALA A 87 10.31 -11.15 20.70
N GLY A 88 10.57 -10.57 19.53
CA GLY A 88 9.82 -10.83 18.29
C GLY A 88 9.23 -9.54 17.71
N VAL A 89 8.16 -9.66 16.93
CA VAL A 89 7.55 -8.50 16.28
C VAL A 89 6.74 -7.67 17.28
N VAL A 90 6.99 -6.36 17.28
CA VAL A 90 6.15 -5.36 17.95
C VAL A 90 5.17 -4.71 16.98
N ALA A 91 3.93 -4.58 17.42
CA ALA A 91 2.91 -3.76 16.78
C ALA A 91 2.73 -2.47 17.59
N GLY A 92 3.19 -1.35 17.03
CA GLY A 92 3.15 -0.04 17.67
C GLY A 92 1.94 0.78 17.23
N ARG A 93 1.09 1.19 18.17
CA ARG A 93 -0.02 2.13 17.89
C ARG A 93 0.43 3.56 18.09
N ARG A 94 0.17 4.43 17.11
CA ARG A 94 0.42 5.87 17.23
C ARG A 94 -0.50 6.49 18.27
N THR A 95 0.08 7.09 19.33
CA THR A 95 -0.65 7.83 20.37
C THR A 95 -0.01 9.20 20.58
N GLY A 96 -0.66 10.24 20.05
CA GLY A 96 -0.07 11.57 20.02
C GLY A 96 1.22 11.57 19.20
N ARG A 97 2.34 11.88 19.84
CA ARG A 97 3.67 11.90 19.20
C ARG A 97 4.54 10.66 19.45
N ALA A 98 4.03 9.66 20.17
CA ALA A 98 4.77 8.45 20.49
C ALA A 98 4.11 7.19 19.90
N TRP A 99 4.90 6.11 19.82
CA TRP A 99 4.40 4.76 19.59
C TRP A 99 4.18 4.07 20.92
N VAL A 100 3.04 3.39 21.06
CA VAL A 100 2.77 2.48 22.17
C VAL A 100 2.85 1.07 21.62
N ASP A 101 3.96 0.40 21.93
CA ASP A 101 4.29 -0.91 21.38
C ASP A 101 3.64 -2.05 22.17
N GLN A 102 3.22 -3.08 21.44
CA GLN A 102 2.76 -4.34 22.01
C GLN A 102 3.31 -5.50 21.20
N GLU A 103 3.89 -6.47 21.90
CA GLU A 103 4.41 -7.70 21.31
C GLU A 103 3.27 -8.52 20.70
N LEU A 104 3.50 -9.07 19.50
CA LEU A 104 2.61 -10.09 18.92
C LEU A 104 2.75 -11.43 19.64
N GLY A 105 3.84 -11.62 20.40
CA GLY A 105 4.06 -12.79 21.26
C GLY A 105 4.34 -14.08 20.49
N VAL A 106 4.93 -13.98 19.29
CA VAL A 106 5.34 -15.11 18.47
C VAL A 106 6.76 -14.87 17.95
N PRO A 107 7.75 -15.68 18.36
CA PRO A 107 9.13 -15.54 17.90
C PRO A 107 9.26 -15.93 16.43
N ASP A 108 10.35 -15.49 15.80
CA ASP A 108 10.71 -15.81 14.41
C ASP A 108 9.56 -15.54 13.45
N THR A 109 8.94 -14.37 13.58
CA THR A 109 7.84 -13.92 12.70
C THR A 109 8.18 -12.62 11.99
N HIS A 110 7.53 -12.40 10.86
CA HIS A 110 7.61 -11.15 10.11
C HIS A 110 6.24 -10.82 9.53
N VAL A 111 5.76 -9.59 9.75
CA VAL A 111 4.46 -9.14 9.21
C VAL A 111 4.65 -8.61 7.80
N THR A 112 3.87 -9.12 6.85
CA THR A 112 3.99 -8.75 5.43
C THR A 112 2.83 -7.89 4.93
N ALA A 113 1.67 -7.95 5.59
CA ALA A 113 0.51 -7.14 5.26
C ALA A 113 -0.30 -6.79 6.51
N ALA A 114 -0.87 -5.60 6.53
CA ALA A 114 -1.76 -5.16 7.59
C ALA A 114 -2.82 -4.19 7.08
N VAL A 115 -3.97 -4.16 7.75
CA VAL A 115 -5.05 -3.19 7.49
C VAL A 115 -5.67 -2.71 8.79
N VAL A 116 -5.81 -1.39 8.92
CA VAL A 116 -6.51 -0.75 10.03
C VAL A 116 -7.98 -0.61 9.65
N THR A 117 -8.86 -1.35 10.32
CA THR A 117 -10.30 -1.32 10.04
C THR A 117 -11.02 -0.35 10.99
N GLY A 118 -10.42 -0.05 12.14
CA GLY A 118 -10.84 0.97 13.09
C GLY A 118 -9.89 1.08 14.30
N PRO A 119 -10.17 1.96 15.27
CA PRO A 119 -9.31 2.18 16.44
C PRO A 119 -9.13 0.95 17.34
N ALA A 120 -10.07 0.01 17.27
CA ALA A 120 -10.09 -1.21 18.05
C ALA A 120 -10.05 -2.48 17.18
N ASP A 121 -9.77 -2.34 15.88
CA ASP A 121 -9.71 -3.50 14.99
C ASP A 121 -8.66 -3.29 13.88
N VAL A 122 -7.68 -4.19 13.89
CA VAL A 122 -6.54 -4.21 12.95
C VAL A 122 -6.25 -5.65 12.63
N TRP A 123 -6.02 -5.93 11.35
CA TRP A 123 -5.58 -7.24 10.89
C TRP A 123 -4.14 -7.16 10.43
N ALA A 124 -3.38 -8.20 10.71
CA ALA A 124 -2.01 -8.38 10.23
C ALA A 124 -1.83 -9.83 9.78
N SER A 125 -1.05 -10.05 8.73
CA SER A 125 -0.59 -11.38 8.30
C SER A 125 0.89 -11.36 8.01
N GLY A 126 1.49 -12.54 8.02
CA GLY A 126 2.91 -12.69 7.84
C GLY A 126 3.34 -14.14 7.82
N LEU A 127 4.64 -14.33 7.98
CA LEU A 127 5.29 -15.63 7.99
C LEU A 127 5.91 -15.89 9.36
N GLN A 128 5.88 -17.15 9.78
CA GLN A 128 6.63 -17.69 10.90
C GLN A 128 7.68 -18.68 10.38
N TRP A 129 8.94 -18.52 10.77
CA TRP A 129 9.97 -19.50 10.55
C TRP A 129 9.92 -20.56 11.67
N THR A 130 9.85 -21.82 11.26
CA THR A 130 9.86 -22.97 12.18
C THR A 130 10.87 -24.00 11.70
N GLU A 131 11.21 -24.97 12.54
CA GLU A 131 12.06 -26.11 12.13
C GLU A 131 11.48 -26.90 10.94
N ALA A 132 10.15 -26.91 10.80
CA ALA A 132 9.45 -27.56 9.70
C ALA A 132 9.34 -26.69 8.43
N GLY A 133 9.87 -25.47 8.44
CA GLY A 133 9.81 -24.50 7.34
C GLY A 133 8.99 -23.25 7.66
N MET A 134 8.71 -22.45 6.63
CA MET A 134 7.90 -21.24 6.73
C MET A 134 6.41 -21.58 6.82
N ARG A 135 5.69 -20.89 7.71
CA ARG A 135 4.25 -21.05 7.90
C ARG A 135 3.55 -19.69 7.87
N ASP A 136 2.40 -19.61 7.20
CA ASP A 136 1.53 -18.44 7.26
C ASP A 136 0.87 -18.27 8.63
N ILE A 137 0.80 -17.02 9.07
CA ILE A 137 0.22 -16.64 10.35
C ILE A 137 -0.51 -15.31 10.21
N ALA A 138 -1.60 -15.16 10.98
CA ALA A 138 -2.39 -13.93 11.01
C ALA A 138 -2.76 -13.55 12.44
N TRP A 139 -2.89 -12.25 12.68
CA TRP A 139 -3.29 -11.68 13.95
C TRP A 139 -4.41 -10.66 13.76
N ARG A 140 -5.22 -10.51 14.80
CA ARG A 140 -6.24 -9.48 14.91
C ARG A 140 -6.10 -8.75 16.24
N TRP A 141 -6.06 -7.42 16.17
CA TRP A 141 -6.21 -6.53 17.31
C TRP A 141 -7.69 -6.40 17.66
N ASN A 142 -8.05 -6.54 18.93
CA ASN A 142 -9.45 -6.41 19.39
C ASN A 142 -9.70 -5.16 20.25
N GLY A 143 -8.80 -4.18 20.21
CA GLY A 143 -8.85 -2.99 21.05
C GLY A 143 -8.07 -3.11 22.36
N LYS A 144 -7.62 -4.32 22.73
CA LYS A 144 -6.90 -4.57 23.99
C LYS A 144 -5.67 -5.46 23.83
N VAL A 145 -5.78 -6.53 23.04
CA VAL A 145 -4.71 -7.48 22.83
C VAL A 145 -4.71 -7.96 21.37
N TRP A 146 -3.51 -8.24 20.86
CA TRP A 146 -3.36 -8.99 19.63
C TRP A 146 -3.64 -10.46 19.89
N ARG A 147 -4.38 -11.10 18.98
CA ARG A 147 -4.66 -12.54 19.03
C ARG A 147 -4.40 -13.17 17.68
N ARG A 148 -3.83 -14.37 17.67
CA ARG A 148 -3.75 -15.18 16.46
C ARG A 148 -5.16 -15.51 15.97
N VAL A 149 -5.34 -15.46 14.67
CA VAL A 149 -6.58 -15.80 13.97
C VAL A 149 -6.27 -16.69 12.78
N THR A 150 -7.27 -17.43 12.34
CA THR A 150 -7.18 -18.26 11.14
C THR A 150 -7.84 -17.54 9.98
N THR A 151 -7.13 -17.44 8.86
CA THR A 151 -7.68 -17.06 7.57
C THR A 151 -7.88 -18.33 6.72
N PRO A 152 -8.86 -18.36 5.80
CA PRO A 152 -9.05 -19.52 4.91
C PRO A 152 -7.81 -19.88 4.09
N HIS A 153 -7.04 -18.87 3.68
CA HIS A 153 -5.82 -18.99 2.90
C HIS A 153 -4.77 -17.95 3.36
N PRO A 154 -3.48 -18.18 3.02
CA PRO A 154 -2.41 -17.20 3.23
C PRO A 154 -2.76 -15.82 2.69
N VAL A 155 -2.34 -14.75 3.36
CA VAL A 155 -2.73 -13.38 2.98
C VAL A 155 -1.52 -12.58 2.52
N THR A 156 -1.59 -12.10 1.27
CA THR A 156 -0.57 -11.28 0.61
C THR A 156 -0.95 -9.80 0.53
N ALA A 157 -2.25 -9.46 0.62
CA ALA A 157 -2.73 -8.08 0.65
C ALA A 157 -4.07 -7.98 1.38
N TYR A 158 -4.36 -6.81 1.94
CA TYR A 158 -5.62 -6.52 2.62
C TYR A 158 -6.27 -5.23 2.10
N ALA A 159 -7.59 -5.17 2.19
CA ALA A 159 -8.37 -3.93 2.13
C ALA A 159 -9.54 -4.01 3.09
N ALA A 160 -10.04 -2.88 3.58
CA ALA A 160 -11.21 -2.88 4.44
C ALA A 160 -11.96 -1.56 4.39
N THR A 161 -13.28 -1.62 4.60
CA THR A 161 -14.07 -0.43 4.92
C THR A 161 -14.59 -0.41 6.35
N GLY A 162 -14.42 -1.51 7.09
CA GLY A 162 -14.78 -1.58 8.51
C GLY A 162 -14.46 -2.95 9.13
N PRO A 163 -14.75 -3.13 10.43
CA PRO A 163 -14.44 -4.37 11.16
C PRO A 163 -15.27 -5.59 10.72
N ALA A 164 -16.32 -5.36 9.92
CA ALA A 164 -17.19 -6.35 9.33
C ALA A 164 -17.15 -6.33 7.79
N ASP A 165 -16.14 -5.68 7.21
CA ASP A 165 -15.92 -5.66 5.77
C ASP A 165 -14.42 -5.59 5.50
N VAL A 166 -13.80 -6.78 5.51
CA VAL A 166 -12.35 -6.95 5.27
C VAL A 166 -12.16 -7.91 4.11
N TRP A 167 -11.44 -7.45 3.09
CA TRP A 167 -10.93 -8.27 2.01
C TRP A 167 -9.50 -8.68 2.32
N ALA A 168 -9.21 -9.97 2.22
CA ALA A 168 -7.88 -10.53 2.24
C ALA A 168 -7.64 -11.26 0.92
N VAL A 169 -6.50 -10.98 0.28
CA VAL A 169 -6.10 -11.62 -0.97
C VAL A 169 -5.03 -12.66 -0.68
N SER A 170 -5.22 -13.86 -1.20
CA SER A 170 -4.14 -14.83 -1.39
C SER A 170 -3.80 -14.83 -2.88
N SER A 171 -2.56 -14.54 -3.25
CA SER A 171 -2.10 -14.63 -4.65
C SER A 171 -0.80 -15.42 -4.70
N ILE A 172 -0.91 -16.75 -4.69
CA ILE A 172 0.20 -17.71 -4.62
C ILE A 172 0.06 -18.68 -5.78
N ASP A 173 1.17 -19.06 -6.42
CA ASP A 173 1.22 -20.02 -7.53
C ASP A 173 0.20 -19.73 -8.65
N ARG A 174 -0.02 -18.43 -8.91
CA ARG A 174 -0.97 -17.91 -9.91
C ARG A 174 -2.44 -18.28 -9.66
N VAL A 175 -2.77 -18.65 -8.43
CA VAL A 175 -4.14 -18.81 -7.96
C VAL A 175 -4.44 -17.66 -7.03
N THR A 176 -5.33 -16.78 -7.47
CA THR A 176 -5.86 -15.71 -6.62
C THR A 176 -7.08 -16.20 -5.88
N ARG A 177 -7.17 -15.88 -4.59
CA ARG A 177 -8.35 -16.11 -3.75
C ARG A 177 -8.69 -14.82 -3.03
N PHE A 178 -9.85 -14.27 -3.35
CA PHE A 178 -10.45 -13.18 -2.61
C PHE A 178 -11.22 -13.76 -1.44
N GLN A 179 -10.80 -13.41 -0.22
CA GLN A 179 -11.41 -13.85 1.02
C GLN A 179 -12.11 -12.64 1.63
N HIS A 180 -13.40 -12.75 1.95
CA HIS A 180 -14.20 -11.66 2.50
C HIS A 180 -14.71 -11.99 3.88
N TRP A 181 -14.38 -11.14 4.85
CA TRP A 181 -14.87 -11.22 6.22
C TRP A 181 -16.07 -10.28 6.39
N ASP A 182 -17.21 -10.85 6.78
CA ASP A 182 -18.48 -10.14 6.97
C ASP A 182 -18.75 -9.70 8.42
N GLY A 183 -17.76 -9.85 9.31
CA GLY A 183 -17.94 -9.64 10.76
C GLY A 183 -18.13 -10.92 11.54
N SER A 184 -18.45 -12.03 10.89
CA SER A 184 -18.74 -13.32 11.52
C SER A 184 -18.06 -14.51 10.85
N ALA A 185 -17.97 -14.51 9.52
CA ALA A 185 -17.44 -15.61 8.74
C ALA A 185 -16.65 -15.09 7.53
N TRP A 186 -15.79 -15.98 7.01
CA TRP A 186 -15.09 -15.76 5.76
C TRP A 186 -15.84 -16.43 4.61
N THR A 187 -15.95 -15.74 3.49
CA THR A 187 -16.31 -16.33 2.19
C THR A 187 -15.12 -16.25 1.23
N VAL A 188 -15.02 -17.17 0.27
CA VAL A 188 -13.87 -17.24 -0.65
C VAL A 188 -14.34 -17.32 -2.09
N THR A 189 -13.78 -16.46 -2.94
CA THR A 189 -13.89 -16.53 -4.40
C THR A 189 -12.52 -16.80 -5.00
N THR A 190 -12.40 -17.87 -5.77
CA THR A 190 -11.15 -18.25 -6.44
C THR A 190 -11.15 -17.76 -7.89
N LEU A 191 -10.05 -17.10 -8.30
CA LEU A 191 -9.76 -16.77 -9.68
C LEU A 191 -8.45 -17.46 -10.12
N PRO A 192 -8.52 -18.48 -11.00
CA PRO A 192 -7.33 -19.09 -11.57
C PRO A 192 -6.64 -18.13 -12.54
N GLU A 193 -5.32 -18.32 -12.72
CA GLU A 193 -4.48 -17.61 -13.71
C GLU A 193 -4.42 -16.08 -13.54
N ALA A 194 -4.78 -15.61 -12.35
CA ALA A 194 -4.65 -14.22 -11.95
C ALA A 194 -3.58 -14.09 -10.86
N GLU A 195 -2.77 -13.05 -11.00
CA GLU A 195 -1.78 -12.63 -10.01
C GLU A 195 -2.16 -11.23 -9.55
N ILE A 196 -2.70 -11.12 -8.34
CA ILE A 196 -3.10 -9.84 -7.75
C ILE A 196 -1.96 -9.31 -6.90
N LYS A 197 -1.61 -8.04 -7.15
CA LYS A 197 -0.57 -7.30 -6.45
C LYS A 197 -1.11 -6.46 -5.31
N ASP A 198 -2.33 -5.94 -5.46
CA ASP A 198 -2.91 -5.02 -4.48
C ASP A 198 -4.43 -4.99 -4.57
N VAL A 199 -5.09 -4.55 -3.50
CA VAL A 199 -6.55 -4.48 -3.37
C VAL A 199 -6.95 -3.24 -2.57
N VAL A 200 -8.07 -2.62 -2.94
CA VAL A 200 -8.70 -1.55 -2.17
C VAL A 200 -10.21 -1.71 -2.12
N ALA A 201 -10.82 -1.39 -0.98
CA ALA A 201 -12.25 -1.39 -0.78
C ALA A 201 -12.74 0.05 -0.57
N LEU A 202 -13.78 0.44 -1.30
CA LEU A 202 -14.40 1.77 -1.24
C LEU A 202 -15.68 1.71 -0.41
N SER A 203 -16.41 0.60 -0.51
CA SER A 203 -17.58 0.26 0.29
C SER A 203 -17.76 -1.27 0.32
N PRO A 204 -18.68 -1.80 1.15
CA PRO A 204 -19.02 -3.23 1.10
C PRO A 204 -19.51 -3.71 -0.28
N ALA A 205 -20.00 -2.80 -1.12
CA ALA A 205 -20.48 -3.09 -2.46
C ALA A 205 -19.49 -2.73 -3.57
N GLU A 206 -18.31 -2.21 -3.25
CA GLU A 206 -17.36 -1.76 -4.25
C GLU A 206 -15.91 -1.87 -3.78
N ALA A 207 -15.15 -2.71 -4.48
CA ALA A 207 -13.73 -2.91 -4.26
C ALA A 207 -13.03 -3.14 -5.61
N TYR A 208 -11.73 -2.87 -5.65
CA TYR A 208 -10.89 -3.04 -6.82
C TYR A 208 -9.64 -3.82 -6.44
N ALA A 209 -9.26 -4.78 -7.29
CA ALA A 209 -8.02 -5.52 -7.18
C ALA A 209 -7.23 -5.39 -8.47
N VAL A 210 -5.92 -5.25 -8.36
CA VAL A 210 -5.06 -4.93 -9.48
C VAL A 210 -3.86 -5.86 -9.55
N GLY A 211 -3.42 -6.16 -10.77
CA GLY A 211 -2.34 -7.10 -11.01
C GLY A 211 -2.19 -7.43 -12.47
N SER A 212 -1.99 -8.72 -12.76
CA SER A 212 -1.95 -9.26 -14.11
C SER A 212 -2.68 -10.60 -14.22
N VAL A 213 -3.03 -10.95 -15.45
CA VAL A 213 -3.39 -12.33 -15.83
C VAL A 213 -2.43 -12.81 -16.91
N LEU A 214 -2.32 -14.13 -17.08
CA LEU A 214 -1.60 -14.68 -18.22
C LEU A 214 -2.48 -14.59 -19.48
N ALA A 215 -1.93 -14.00 -20.54
CA ALA A 215 -2.53 -13.98 -21.87
C ALA A 215 -1.47 -14.49 -22.87
N GLY A 216 -1.33 -15.82 -22.96
CA GLY A 216 -0.25 -16.45 -23.73
C GLY A 216 1.11 -16.32 -23.02
N SER A 217 2.16 -15.91 -23.73
CA SER A 217 3.54 -15.85 -23.21
C SER A 217 3.88 -14.57 -22.43
N ARG A 218 2.96 -13.59 -22.37
CA ARG A 218 3.19 -12.32 -21.65
C ARG A 218 2.07 -12.03 -20.66
N PRO A 219 2.39 -11.49 -19.47
CA PRO A 219 1.37 -11.02 -18.55
C PRO A 219 0.65 -9.80 -19.14
N GLU A 220 -0.65 -9.76 -18.91
CA GLU A 220 -1.53 -8.66 -19.28
C GLU A 220 -2.05 -8.00 -18.01
N GLY A 221 -1.91 -6.68 -17.90
CA GLY A 221 -2.44 -5.90 -16.79
C GLY A 221 -3.94 -6.11 -16.65
N ALA A 222 -4.37 -6.36 -15.41
CA ALA A 222 -5.76 -6.64 -15.10
C ALA A 222 -6.23 -5.82 -13.90
N VAL A 223 -7.48 -5.35 -14.00
CA VAL A 223 -8.22 -4.73 -12.91
C VAL A 223 -9.51 -5.49 -12.75
N PHE A 224 -9.76 -5.95 -11.52
CA PHE A 224 -10.99 -6.64 -11.12
C PHE A 224 -11.81 -5.70 -10.25
N ARG A 225 -13.12 -5.76 -10.41
CA ARG A 225 -14.09 -4.98 -9.63
C ARG A 225 -15.05 -5.92 -8.92
N TRP A 226 -15.20 -5.71 -7.62
CA TRP A 226 -16.31 -6.21 -6.83
C TRP A 226 -17.49 -5.25 -6.96
N ASN A 227 -18.69 -5.78 -7.20
CA ASN A 227 -19.91 -5.00 -7.37
C ASN A 227 -20.96 -5.26 -6.27
N GLY A 228 -20.55 -5.81 -5.13
CA GLY A 228 -21.46 -6.23 -4.05
C GLY A 228 -22.02 -7.64 -4.20
N LYS A 229 -21.79 -8.29 -5.34
CA LYS A 229 -22.26 -9.66 -5.60
C LYS A 229 -21.15 -10.59 -6.09
N GLY A 230 -20.25 -10.08 -6.92
CA GLY A 230 -19.19 -10.88 -7.54
C GLY A 230 -18.02 -10.02 -7.99
N TRP A 231 -16.85 -10.67 -8.07
CA TRP A 231 -15.67 -10.12 -8.74
C TRP A 231 -15.80 -10.30 -10.25
N SER A 232 -15.47 -9.27 -11.01
CA SER A 232 -15.45 -9.30 -12.47
C SER A 232 -14.26 -8.51 -13.01
N ARG A 233 -13.62 -9.02 -14.08
CA ARG A 233 -12.52 -8.31 -14.74
C ARG A 233 -13.08 -7.16 -15.58
N LEU A 234 -12.47 -5.98 -15.49
CA LEU A 234 -12.78 -4.85 -16.34
C LEU A 234 -12.21 -5.06 -17.76
N ALA A 235 -12.91 -4.53 -18.77
CA ALA A 235 -12.58 -4.78 -20.18
C ALA A 235 -11.24 -4.15 -20.66
N ARG A 236 -10.62 -3.25 -19.87
CA ARG A 236 -9.37 -2.61 -20.26
C ARG A 236 -8.22 -3.62 -20.24
N ARG A 237 -7.58 -3.77 -21.41
CA ARG A 237 -6.48 -4.71 -21.67
C ARG A 237 -5.17 -3.95 -21.85
N VAL A 238 -4.15 -4.27 -21.04
CA VAL A 238 -2.83 -3.63 -21.13
C VAL A 238 -1.77 -4.71 -21.29
N ALA A 239 -1.25 -4.85 -22.50
CA ALA A 239 -0.26 -5.88 -22.80
C ALA A 239 1.12 -5.55 -22.21
N GLY A 240 1.74 -6.51 -21.53
CA GLY A 240 3.13 -6.43 -21.08
C GLY A 240 3.38 -5.51 -19.88
N VAL A 241 2.34 -4.97 -19.25
CA VAL A 241 2.46 -4.10 -18.06
C VAL A 241 1.42 -4.53 -17.03
N ALA A 242 1.88 -4.99 -15.86
CA ALA A 242 1.02 -5.27 -14.72
C ALA A 242 0.64 -3.99 -13.99
N TYR A 243 -0.54 -3.99 -13.36
CA TYR A 243 -0.84 -2.99 -12.34
C TYR A 243 -0.22 -3.43 -11.01
N THR A 244 0.41 -2.52 -10.26
CA THR A 244 1.21 -2.89 -9.08
C THR A 244 0.67 -2.39 -7.76
N ARG A 245 -0.08 -1.29 -7.77
CA ARG A 245 -0.65 -0.63 -6.58
C ARG A 245 -2.00 -0.03 -6.88
N VAL A 246 -2.87 0.03 -5.87
CA VAL A 246 -4.18 0.69 -5.96
C VAL A 246 -4.52 1.41 -4.65
N ALA A 247 -5.10 2.60 -4.75
CA ALA A 247 -5.63 3.32 -3.60
C ALA A 247 -6.96 4.00 -3.96
N ALA A 248 -7.87 4.07 -3.00
CA ALA A 248 -9.10 4.83 -3.14
C ALA A 248 -8.77 6.32 -3.22
N ASP A 249 -9.49 7.06 -4.07
CA ASP A 249 -9.28 8.51 -4.22
C ASP A 249 -10.02 9.35 -3.16
N GLY A 250 -10.79 8.70 -2.27
CA GLY A 250 -11.65 9.36 -1.28
C GLY A 250 -12.91 10.00 -1.86
N ALA A 251 -13.15 9.84 -3.16
CA ALA A 251 -14.15 10.55 -3.93
C ALA A 251 -14.94 9.62 -4.89
N GLY A 252 -14.97 8.32 -4.58
CA GLY A 252 -15.71 7.29 -5.32
C GLY A 252 -14.97 6.72 -6.55
N GLY A 253 -13.64 6.86 -6.60
CA GLY A 253 -12.80 6.27 -7.62
C GLY A 253 -11.52 5.66 -7.03
N VAL A 254 -10.64 5.21 -7.91
CA VAL A 254 -9.35 4.62 -7.54
C VAL A 254 -8.23 5.20 -8.39
N TRP A 255 -7.06 5.32 -7.77
CA TRP A 255 -5.79 5.50 -8.46
C TRP A 255 -5.02 4.20 -8.46
N MET A 256 -4.35 3.93 -9.59
CA MET A 256 -3.59 2.72 -9.83
C MET A 256 -2.23 3.07 -10.45
N VAL A 257 -1.26 2.19 -10.25
CA VAL A 257 0.06 2.28 -10.89
C VAL A 257 0.12 1.28 -12.04
N GLU A 258 0.45 1.77 -13.24
CA GLU A 258 0.58 1.01 -14.49
C GLU A 258 1.92 1.36 -15.16
N GLY A 259 2.96 0.58 -14.87
CA GLY A 259 4.32 0.91 -15.31
C GLY A 259 4.73 2.33 -14.84
N PRO A 260 5.20 3.22 -15.74
CA PRO A 260 5.62 4.58 -15.37
C PRO A 260 4.45 5.57 -15.35
N SER A 261 3.24 5.12 -14.99
CA SER A 261 2.04 5.98 -15.05
C SER A 261 1.08 5.74 -13.92
N PHE A 262 0.47 6.84 -13.48
CA PHE A 262 -0.71 6.83 -12.64
C PHE A 262 -1.95 6.76 -13.52
N VAL A 263 -2.89 5.90 -13.13
CA VAL A 263 -4.17 5.74 -13.81
C VAL A 263 -5.27 6.00 -12.80
N ASN A 264 -6.19 6.91 -13.11
CA ASN A 264 -7.42 7.09 -12.33
C ASN A 264 -8.59 6.40 -13.04
N LEU A 265 -9.41 5.70 -12.27
CA LEU A 265 -10.72 5.21 -12.68
C LEU A 265 -11.76 5.83 -11.77
N ARG A 266 -12.64 6.66 -12.35
CA ARG A 266 -13.73 7.30 -11.61
C ARG A 266 -14.97 7.36 -12.48
N LYS A 267 -16.11 6.86 -11.96
CA LYS A 267 -17.40 6.79 -12.68
C LYS A 267 -17.27 6.14 -14.08
N GLY A 268 -16.47 5.06 -14.17
CA GLY A 268 -16.22 4.35 -15.43
C GLY A 268 -15.26 5.04 -16.40
N ARG A 269 -14.82 6.27 -16.12
CA ARG A 269 -13.86 7.01 -16.94
C ARG A 269 -12.44 6.70 -16.48
N TRP A 270 -11.60 6.34 -17.44
CA TRP A 270 -10.18 6.13 -17.26
C TRP A 270 -9.40 7.39 -17.67
N THR A 271 -8.49 7.87 -16.82
CA THR A 271 -7.51 8.89 -17.17
C THR A 271 -6.11 8.41 -16.81
N ARG A 272 -5.12 8.80 -17.60
CA ARG A 272 -3.73 8.38 -17.44
C ARG A 272 -2.85 9.61 -17.29
N HIS A 273 -1.93 9.55 -16.33
CA HIS A 273 -1.04 10.63 -15.95
C HIS A 273 0.39 10.09 -15.87
N PRO A 274 1.38 10.79 -16.45
CA PRO A 274 2.76 10.38 -16.32
C PRO A 274 3.25 10.55 -14.88
N VAL A 275 4.11 9.64 -14.42
CA VAL A 275 4.88 9.85 -13.19
C VAL A 275 5.85 11.01 -13.45
N PRO A 276 5.87 12.07 -12.62
CA PRO A 276 6.70 13.25 -12.82
C PRO A 276 8.18 13.02 -12.42
N VAL A 277 8.67 11.79 -12.59
CA VAL A 277 10.03 11.35 -12.28
C VAL A 277 10.53 10.52 -13.46
N ALA A 278 11.62 10.94 -14.09
CA ALA A 278 12.20 10.22 -15.22
C ALA A 278 12.65 8.82 -14.78
N GLN A 279 12.17 7.80 -15.49
CA GLN A 279 12.40 6.38 -15.16
C GLN A 279 12.06 6.04 -13.69
N GLY A 280 11.12 6.77 -13.10
CA GLY A 280 10.69 6.54 -11.72
C GLY A 280 9.78 5.32 -11.60
N GLU A 281 10.10 4.44 -10.67
CA GLU A 281 9.23 3.35 -10.26
C GLU A 281 8.43 3.78 -9.03
N VAL A 282 7.10 3.64 -9.08
CA VAL A 282 6.23 3.95 -7.94
C VAL A 282 6.17 2.73 -7.02
N LYS A 283 6.55 2.91 -5.76
CA LYS A 283 6.60 1.84 -4.74
C LYS A 283 5.36 1.81 -3.85
N GLY A 284 4.65 2.92 -3.75
CA GLY A 284 3.40 2.99 -2.99
C GLY A 284 2.55 4.20 -3.38
N ILE A 285 1.23 4.08 -3.14
CA ILE A 285 0.23 5.12 -3.35
C ILE A 285 -0.78 5.05 -2.21
N VAL A 286 -1.19 6.21 -1.68
CA VAL A 286 -2.11 6.29 -0.54
C VAL A 286 -2.91 7.58 -0.57
N ALA A 287 -4.12 7.56 -0.04
CA ALA A 287 -4.90 8.77 0.22
C ALA A 287 -4.68 9.26 1.66
N GLY A 288 -4.47 10.55 1.84
CA GLY A 288 -4.26 11.18 3.15
C GLY A 288 -4.52 12.68 3.10
N ALA A 289 -5.17 13.23 4.13
CA ALA A 289 -5.57 14.64 4.19
C ALA A 289 -6.27 15.16 2.91
N GLY A 290 -7.21 14.38 2.37
CA GLY A 290 -8.03 14.78 1.22
C GLY A 290 -7.29 14.87 -0.12
N ARG A 291 -6.10 14.26 -0.23
CA ARG A 291 -5.31 14.21 -1.47
C ARG A 291 -4.61 12.86 -1.62
N MET A 292 -4.12 12.61 -2.84
CA MET A 292 -3.32 11.44 -3.13
C MET A 292 -1.83 11.72 -2.97
N TRP A 293 -1.15 10.72 -2.43
CA TRP A 293 0.28 10.68 -2.22
C TRP A 293 0.85 9.43 -2.89
N ALA A 294 2.08 9.52 -3.35
CA ALA A 294 2.83 8.37 -3.81
C ALA A 294 4.30 8.53 -3.45
N VAL A 295 5.00 7.40 -3.37
CA VAL A 295 6.44 7.37 -3.24
C VAL A 295 7.03 6.68 -4.45
N ALA A 296 8.09 7.26 -5.00
CA ALA A 296 8.75 6.75 -6.19
C ALA A 296 10.26 6.84 -6.04
N GLU A 297 10.98 5.95 -6.72
CA GLU A 297 12.43 5.95 -6.78
C GLU A 297 12.94 5.86 -8.21
N SER A 298 14.12 6.42 -8.44
CA SER A 298 14.88 6.26 -9.68
C SER A 298 16.38 6.27 -9.35
N SER A 299 17.22 6.07 -10.36
CA SER A 299 18.67 6.20 -10.22
C SER A 299 19.13 7.59 -9.71
N ALA A 300 18.29 8.62 -9.86
CA ALA A 300 18.58 9.97 -9.39
C ALA A 300 18.16 10.20 -7.92
N GLY A 301 17.38 9.32 -7.31
CA GLY A 301 16.98 9.41 -5.91
C GLY A 301 15.55 8.97 -5.64
N GLN A 302 15.02 9.43 -4.51
CA GLN A 302 13.70 9.05 -4.00
C GLN A 302 12.81 10.29 -3.86
N TYR A 303 11.51 10.10 -4.10
CA TYR A 303 10.57 11.20 -4.30
C TYR A 303 9.25 10.91 -3.59
N VAL A 304 8.71 11.95 -2.95
CA VAL A 304 7.33 11.98 -2.51
C VAL A 304 6.53 12.84 -3.49
N LEU A 305 5.47 12.25 -4.02
CA LEU A 305 4.61 12.83 -5.04
C LEU A 305 3.25 13.14 -4.44
N THR A 306 2.63 14.23 -4.88
CA THR A 306 1.26 14.60 -4.52
C THR A 306 0.46 14.87 -5.79
N TYR A 307 -0.82 14.49 -5.76
CA TYR A 307 -1.78 14.93 -6.77
C TYR A 307 -2.55 16.15 -6.25
N GLN A 308 -2.66 17.17 -7.07
CA GLN A 308 -3.55 18.32 -6.84
C GLN A 308 -4.61 18.33 -7.93
N ASP A 309 -5.89 18.28 -7.54
CA ASP A 309 -6.92 18.78 -8.45
C ASP A 309 -6.65 20.28 -8.66
N GLY A 310 -6.78 20.73 -9.91
CA GLY A 310 -6.55 22.13 -10.24
C GLY A 310 -7.49 23.05 -9.44
N PRO A 311 -7.20 24.36 -9.39
CA PRO A 311 -8.09 25.34 -8.78
C PRO A 311 -9.51 25.26 -9.35
#